data_AF-A0A5P2CBD3-F1
#
_entry.id   AF-A0A5P2CBD3-F1
#
_cell.length_a   1.000
_cell.length_b   1.000
_cell.length_c   1.000
_cell.angle_alpha   90.00
_cell.angle_beta   90.00
_cell.angle_gamma   90.00
#
_symmetry.space_group_name_H-M   'P 1'
#
loop_
_entity.id
_entity.type
_entity.pdbx_description
1 polymer ?
#
loop_
_entity_poly.entity_id
_entity_poly.type
_entity_poly.pdbx_seq_one_letter_code
_entity_poly.pdbx_strand_id
1 'polypeptide(L)'
;MVTTADQAVSRATPAHRHGGPVPPRRHHRPDHTAFPGPPERRRRQATLKSLIDNARSFAATHVADPHNAAAFRALEAGQSPEALFVTCSDSRVVPALITGARPGELFELRTAGNVVPPYPAAGIDGRAEGPMSEAATIEYAVCVLGVRDIVVCGHSHCGAVGALVRREDLSAVPAVRDWLEHSVGPDAALRSLAATSPDVAEAVQAHVLAQVERLRGYPCVRERVADNSLTLHAWYYEVHTGTVSTHRPSDTGQESFSPL
;
A
#
# COMPACT_ATOMS: atom_id res chain seq x y z
N MET A 1 -38.32 23.89 74.85
CA MET A 1 -38.33 22.42 74.73
C MET A 1 -36.87 21.99 74.59
N VAL A 2 -36.15 21.66 75.67
CA VAL A 2 -36.17 20.37 76.41
C VAL A 2 -35.67 19.27 75.46
N THR A 3 -34.37 18.94 75.36
CA THR A 3 -33.41 18.20 76.23
C THR A 3 -33.14 16.79 75.67
N THR A 4 -31.91 16.29 75.90
CA THR A 4 -31.52 14.87 76.18
C THR A 4 -31.79 13.81 75.09
N ALA A 5 -31.17 12.63 75.00
CA ALA A 5 -30.01 11.92 75.56
C ALA A 5 -29.91 10.64 74.66
N ASP A 6 -28.71 10.22 74.23
CA ASP A 6 -27.97 9.06 74.76
C ASP A 6 -28.77 7.74 74.83
N GLN A 7 -28.38 6.72 74.04
CA GLN A 7 -27.96 5.42 74.60
C GLN A 7 -27.41 4.45 73.55
N ALA A 8 -26.27 3.89 73.91
CA ALA A 8 -25.54 2.84 73.22
C ALA A 8 -26.18 1.44 73.40
N VAL A 9 -25.95 0.56 72.42
CA VAL A 9 -25.91 -0.89 72.66
C VAL A 9 -24.60 -1.45 72.12
N SER A 10 -23.75 -1.83 73.07
CA SER A 10 -22.53 -2.61 72.91
C SER A 10 -22.84 -4.04 72.47
N ARG A 11 -22.15 -4.56 71.45
CA ARG A 11 -21.90 -6.00 71.32
C ARG A 11 -20.48 -6.26 70.78
N ALA A 12 -19.72 -6.89 71.67
CA ALA A 12 -18.42 -7.53 71.60
C ALA A 12 -17.82 -7.86 70.21
N THR A 13 -16.55 -7.47 70.06
CA THR A 13 -15.56 -7.91 69.09
C THR A 13 -15.19 -9.40 69.22
N PRO A 14 -15.03 -10.14 68.10
CA PRO A 14 -14.14 -11.30 68.06
C PRO A 14 -12.73 -10.86 67.61
N ALA A 15 -11.73 -11.46 68.24
CA ALA A 15 -10.32 -11.15 68.13
C ALA A 15 -9.76 -11.25 66.70
N HIS A 16 -9.05 -10.21 66.27
CA HIS A 16 -8.14 -10.25 65.13
C HIS A 16 -7.00 -11.22 65.42
N ARG A 17 -6.96 -12.35 64.72
CA ARG A 17 -5.73 -13.10 64.54
C ARG A 17 -4.84 -12.34 63.57
N HIS A 18 -3.64 -11.98 64.03
CA HIS A 18 -2.56 -11.42 63.22
C HIS A 18 -2.22 -12.37 62.06
N GLY A 19 -2.71 -12.06 60.86
CA GLY A 19 -2.15 -12.59 59.62
C GLY A 19 -0.81 -11.89 59.36
N GLY A 20 0.27 -12.66 59.29
CA GLY A 20 1.60 -12.17 58.93
C GLY A 20 1.64 -11.52 57.54
N PRO A 21 2.76 -10.85 57.19
CA PRO A 21 2.86 -10.08 55.96
C PRO A 21 2.62 -10.96 54.73
N VAL A 22 1.62 -10.57 53.93
CA VAL A 22 1.36 -11.15 52.61
C VAL A 22 2.53 -10.76 51.69
N PRO A 23 3.30 -11.71 51.13
CA PRO A 23 4.37 -11.36 50.21
C PRO A 23 3.79 -10.75 48.93
N PRO A 24 4.48 -9.78 48.31
CA PRO A 24 3.97 -9.14 47.09
C PRO A 24 3.79 -10.18 45.99
N ARG A 25 2.62 -10.17 45.34
CA ARG A 25 2.33 -10.96 44.15
C ARG A 25 3.36 -10.59 43.07
N ARG A 26 4.24 -11.53 42.73
CA ARG A 26 5.14 -11.39 41.58
C ARG A 26 4.28 -11.33 40.33
N HIS A 27 4.21 -10.18 39.67
CA HIS A 27 3.76 -10.10 38.29
C HIS A 27 4.75 -10.90 37.45
N HIS A 28 4.32 -12.07 36.98
CA HIS A 28 5.06 -12.83 35.99
C HIS A 28 4.94 -12.08 34.66
N ARG A 29 5.93 -11.22 34.37
CA ARG A 29 6.15 -10.76 32.99
C ARG A 29 6.46 -12.02 32.16
N PRO A 30 5.78 -12.25 31.02
CA PRO A 30 6.24 -13.29 30.12
C PRO A 30 7.68 -12.95 29.71
N ASP A 31 8.54 -13.94 29.85
CA ASP A 31 9.93 -13.85 29.45
C ASP A 31 9.97 -13.69 27.93
N HIS A 32 10.21 -12.46 27.46
CA HIS A 32 10.60 -12.24 26.07
C HIS A 32 12.01 -12.81 25.94
N THR A 33 12.10 -14.12 25.72
CA THR A 33 13.32 -14.76 25.27
C THR A 33 13.65 -14.15 23.92
N ALA A 34 14.53 -13.15 23.96
CA ALA A 34 15.13 -12.55 22.80
C ALA A 34 15.77 -13.68 21.98
N PHE A 35 15.26 -13.91 20.77
CA PHE A 35 16.01 -14.64 19.76
C PHE A 35 17.37 -13.95 19.60
N PRO A 36 18.51 -14.63 19.78
CA PRO A 36 19.80 -14.02 19.46
C PRO A 36 19.88 -13.93 17.94
N GLY A 37 19.46 -12.79 17.39
CA GLY A 37 19.68 -12.46 15.99
C GLY A 37 21.18 -12.39 15.70
N PRO A 38 21.65 -12.85 14.52
CA PRO A 38 23.03 -12.66 14.11
C PRO A 38 23.35 -11.15 14.01
N PRO A 39 24.63 -10.73 14.12
CA PRO A 39 25.00 -9.33 14.37
C PRO A 39 24.56 -8.42 13.20
N GLU A 40 23.43 -7.73 13.39
CA GLU A 40 22.70 -6.96 12.38
C GLU A 40 23.55 -5.89 11.70
N ARG A 41 24.52 -5.32 12.42
CA ARG A 41 25.40 -4.25 11.92
C ARG A 41 26.33 -4.70 10.80
N ARG A 42 26.95 -5.89 10.90
CA ARG A 42 27.83 -6.43 9.84
C ARG A 42 27.03 -6.85 8.61
N ARG A 43 25.81 -7.37 8.80
CA ARG A 43 24.91 -7.79 7.71
C ARG A 43 24.34 -6.59 6.94
N ARG A 44 23.88 -5.54 7.64
CA ARG A 44 23.40 -4.28 7.03
C ARG A 44 24.48 -3.59 6.19
N GLN A 45 25.71 -3.55 6.68
CA GLN A 45 26.82 -2.93 5.96
C GLN A 45 27.21 -3.70 4.69
N ALA A 46 27.09 -5.03 4.70
CA ALA A 46 27.35 -5.86 3.52
C ALA A 46 26.27 -5.72 2.43
N THR A 47 24.98 -5.66 2.79
CA THR A 47 23.87 -5.55 1.83
C THR A 47 23.80 -4.17 1.15
N LEU A 48 24.02 -3.08 1.89
CA LEU A 48 24.06 -1.76 1.25
C LEU A 48 25.29 -1.62 0.34
N LYS A 49 26.42 -2.22 0.73
CA LYS A 49 27.63 -2.28 -0.10
C LYS A 49 27.36 -2.97 -1.44
N SER A 50 26.63 -4.09 -1.48
CA SER A 50 26.32 -4.76 -2.75
C SER A 50 25.42 -3.92 -3.66
N LEU A 51 24.46 -3.17 -3.12
CA LEU A 51 23.62 -2.26 -3.93
C LEU A 51 24.48 -1.13 -4.55
N ILE A 52 25.40 -0.56 -3.77
CA ILE A 52 26.32 0.48 -4.23
C ILE A 52 27.26 -0.07 -5.31
N ASP A 53 27.80 -1.27 -5.11
CA ASP A 53 28.73 -1.89 -6.06
C ASP A 53 28.03 -2.24 -7.39
N ASN A 54 26.77 -2.69 -7.34
CA ASN A 54 25.93 -2.89 -8.53
C ASN A 54 25.67 -1.56 -9.26
N ALA A 55 25.31 -0.49 -8.53
CA ALA A 55 25.08 0.83 -9.13
C ALA A 55 26.34 1.39 -9.80
N ARG A 56 27.51 1.23 -9.17
CA ARG A 56 28.81 1.66 -9.75
C ARG A 56 29.18 0.89 -11.01
N SER A 57 28.87 -0.40 -11.05
CA SER A 57 29.20 -1.26 -12.19
C SER A 57 28.16 -1.19 -13.31
N PHE A 58 27.00 -0.56 -13.10
CA PHE A 58 25.89 -0.51 -14.05
C PHE A 58 26.29 0.00 -15.45
N ALA A 59 27.06 1.09 -15.52
CA ALA A 59 27.52 1.65 -16.80
C ALA A 59 28.38 0.64 -17.58
N ALA A 60 29.31 -0.05 -16.90
CA ALA A 60 30.21 -1.00 -17.54
C ALA A 60 29.56 -2.35 -17.87
N THR A 61 28.55 -2.76 -17.09
CA THR A 61 27.95 -4.11 -17.17
C THR A 61 26.64 -4.15 -17.96
N HIS A 62 25.86 -3.07 -17.97
CA HIS A 62 24.55 -3.04 -18.62
C HIS A 62 24.54 -2.05 -19.78
N VAL A 63 25.00 -0.81 -19.55
CA VAL A 63 24.95 0.25 -20.58
C VAL A 63 25.96 -0.02 -21.70
N ALA A 64 27.17 -0.45 -21.36
CA ALA A 64 28.22 -0.76 -22.34
C ALA A 64 28.06 -2.13 -23.02
N ASP A 65 27.08 -2.96 -22.60
CA ASP A 65 26.79 -4.23 -23.29
C ASP A 65 26.40 -3.93 -24.74
N PRO A 66 27.05 -4.54 -25.75
CA PRO A 66 26.73 -4.32 -27.16
C PRO A 66 25.25 -4.51 -27.52
N HIS A 67 24.53 -5.37 -26.80
CA HIS A 67 23.10 -5.62 -27.02
C HIS A 67 22.21 -4.48 -26.50
N ASN A 68 22.69 -3.69 -25.54
CA ASN A 68 21.91 -2.62 -24.89
C ASN A 68 22.39 -1.21 -25.26
N ALA A 69 23.66 -1.05 -25.67
CA ALA A 69 24.30 0.25 -25.82
C ALA A 69 23.55 1.20 -26.77
N ALA A 70 22.96 0.68 -27.84
CA ALA A 70 22.15 1.48 -28.76
C ALA A 70 20.84 1.97 -28.10
N ALA A 71 20.15 1.10 -27.35
CA ALA A 71 18.93 1.44 -26.64
C ALA A 71 19.18 2.50 -25.56
N PHE A 72 20.24 2.37 -24.76
CA PHE A 72 20.59 3.37 -23.76
C PHE A 72 20.99 4.72 -24.36
N ARG A 73 21.72 4.74 -25.49
CA ARG A 73 22.03 6.00 -26.19
C ARG A 73 20.76 6.70 -26.69
N ALA A 74 19.76 5.95 -27.15
CA ALA A 74 18.51 6.53 -27.63
C ALA A 74 17.74 7.28 -26.52
N LEU A 75 17.92 6.92 -25.24
CA LEU A 75 17.26 7.58 -24.10
C LEU A 75 17.71 9.03 -23.88
N GLU A 76 18.86 9.44 -24.44
CA GLU A 76 19.31 10.85 -24.39
C GLU A 76 18.33 11.79 -25.12
N ALA A 77 17.67 11.30 -26.17
CA ALA A 77 16.71 12.08 -26.95
C ALA A 77 15.37 12.27 -26.23
N GLY A 78 15.10 11.50 -25.17
CA GLY A 78 13.86 11.55 -24.40
C GLY A 78 13.28 10.17 -24.09
N GLN A 79 12.03 10.16 -23.64
CA GLN A 79 11.27 8.95 -23.30
C GLN A 79 9.92 8.95 -24.01
N SER A 80 9.44 7.75 -24.36
CA SER A 80 8.12 7.52 -24.92
C SER A 80 7.58 6.19 -24.40
N PRO A 81 7.23 6.12 -23.10
CA PRO A 81 6.79 4.88 -22.47
C PRO A 81 5.49 4.37 -23.08
N GLU A 82 5.36 3.04 -23.12
CA GLU A 82 4.17 2.38 -23.65
C GLU A 82 2.98 2.55 -22.69
N ALA A 83 3.24 2.49 -21.38
CA ALA A 83 2.22 2.59 -20.36
C ALA A 83 2.67 3.36 -19.11
N LEU A 84 1.69 3.95 -18.42
CA LEU A 84 1.81 4.27 -17.00
C LEU A 84 1.50 3.02 -16.18
N PHE A 85 2.44 2.56 -15.36
CA PHE A 85 2.26 1.42 -14.48
C PHE A 85 2.10 1.88 -13.03
N VAL A 86 0.85 1.85 -12.55
CA VAL A 86 0.48 2.19 -11.16
C VAL A 86 0.52 0.92 -10.32
N THR A 87 1.41 0.85 -9.32
CA THR A 87 1.54 -0.33 -8.48
C THR A 87 2.03 -0.03 -7.06
N CYS A 88 2.24 -1.07 -6.26
CA CYS A 88 2.62 -0.95 -4.87
C CYS A 88 4.12 -0.65 -4.72
N SER A 89 4.48 0.12 -3.70
CA SER A 89 5.88 0.29 -3.26
C SER A 89 6.49 -0.98 -2.64
N ASP A 90 5.73 -2.08 -2.54
CA ASP A 90 6.21 -3.37 -2.06
C ASP A 90 7.46 -3.81 -2.82
N SER A 91 8.52 -4.15 -2.08
CA SER A 91 9.84 -4.47 -2.64
C SER A 91 9.89 -5.78 -3.42
N ARG A 92 8.84 -6.60 -3.35
CA ARG A 92 8.67 -7.82 -4.15
C ARG A 92 8.03 -7.55 -5.51
N VAL A 93 7.47 -6.36 -5.70
CA VAL A 93 6.84 -5.95 -6.96
C VAL A 93 7.83 -5.10 -7.75
N VAL A 94 8.25 -5.62 -8.90
CA VAL A 94 9.22 -4.96 -9.79
C VAL A 94 8.60 -4.95 -11.20
N PRO A 95 7.92 -3.86 -11.62
CA PRO A 95 7.17 -3.82 -12.87
C PRO A 95 7.98 -4.28 -14.08
N ALA A 96 9.18 -3.74 -14.27
CA ALA A 96 10.07 -4.14 -15.36
C ALA A 96 10.44 -5.64 -15.35
N LEU A 97 10.55 -6.27 -14.19
CA LEU A 97 10.81 -7.71 -14.10
C LEU A 97 9.56 -8.54 -14.44
N ILE A 98 8.38 -8.06 -14.03
CA ILE A 98 7.10 -8.72 -14.28
C ILE A 98 6.74 -8.67 -15.77
N THR A 99 7.01 -7.54 -16.44
CA THR A 99 6.63 -7.32 -17.84
C THR A 99 7.74 -7.60 -18.85
N GLY A 100 9.00 -7.69 -18.40
CA GLY A 100 10.16 -7.71 -19.28
C GLY A 100 10.50 -6.36 -19.91
N ALA A 101 9.89 -5.27 -19.40
CA ALA A 101 10.12 -3.93 -19.93
C ALA A 101 11.57 -3.48 -19.77
N ARG A 102 12.07 -2.81 -20.80
CA ARG A 102 13.37 -2.17 -20.85
C ARG A 102 13.28 -0.72 -20.36
N PRO A 103 14.43 -0.09 -20.04
CA PRO A 103 14.46 1.33 -19.71
C PRO A 103 13.74 2.17 -20.78
N GLY A 104 12.83 3.03 -20.32
CA GLY A 104 12.04 3.92 -21.19
C GLY A 104 10.69 3.36 -21.64
N GLU A 105 10.38 2.08 -21.41
CA GLU A 105 9.12 1.45 -21.85
C GLU A 105 7.98 1.59 -20.83
N LEU A 106 8.30 1.75 -19.54
CA LEU A 106 7.31 2.01 -18.48
C LEU A 106 7.57 3.35 -17.80
N PHE A 107 6.49 4.09 -17.53
CA PHE A 107 6.48 5.18 -16.57
C PHE A 107 5.81 4.69 -15.29
N GLU A 108 6.48 4.72 -14.15
CA GLU A 108 5.99 4.06 -12.94
C GLU A 108 5.44 5.06 -11.91
N LEU A 109 4.27 4.74 -11.34
CA LEU A 109 3.76 5.39 -10.13
C LEU A 109 3.63 4.34 -9.03
N ARG A 110 4.40 4.49 -7.95
CA ARG A 110 4.49 3.47 -6.88
C ARG A 110 4.16 4.06 -5.51
N THR A 111 3.02 3.66 -4.96
CA THR A 111 2.54 4.11 -3.64
C THR A 111 2.27 2.92 -2.73
N ALA A 112 2.18 3.15 -1.40
CA ALA A 112 1.80 2.10 -0.47
C ALA A 112 0.38 1.62 -0.78
N GLY A 113 0.25 0.35 -1.17
CA GLY A 113 -1.03 -0.24 -1.56
C GLY A 113 -1.55 0.23 -2.91
N ASN A 114 -0.71 0.78 -3.80
CA ASN A 114 -1.09 1.21 -5.17
C ASN A 114 -2.32 2.14 -5.21
N VAL A 115 -2.52 2.92 -4.16
CA VAL A 115 -3.64 3.86 -4.03
C VAL A 115 -3.50 4.98 -5.04
N VAL A 116 -4.60 5.28 -5.72
CA VAL A 116 -4.79 6.49 -6.54
C VAL A 116 -5.68 7.44 -5.74
N PRO A 117 -5.22 8.64 -5.38
CA PRO A 117 -6.08 9.59 -4.68
C PRO A 117 -7.19 10.12 -5.61
N PRO A 118 -8.31 10.64 -5.09
CA PRO A 118 -9.25 11.37 -5.93
C PRO A 118 -8.56 12.56 -6.59
N TYR A 119 -9.02 12.94 -7.79
CA TYR A 119 -8.54 14.17 -8.43
C TYR A 119 -8.84 15.37 -7.51
N PRO A 120 -7.87 16.26 -7.25
CA PRO A 120 -8.10 17.41 -6.38
C PRO A 120 -9.29 18.22 -6.88
N ALA A 121 -10.35 18.30 -6.09
CA ALA A 121 -11.39 19.28 -6.35
C ALA A 121 -10.84 20.67 -6.00
N ALA A 122 -11.25 21.71 -6.74
CA ALA A 122 -11.17 23.06 -6.20
C ALA A 122 -12.01 23.05 -4.91
N GLY A 123 -11.40 23.34 -3.78
CA GLY A 123 -12.07 23.41 -2.48
C GLY A 123 -13.24 24.39 -2.49
N ILE A 124 -14.04 24.36 -1.43
CA ILE A 124 -15.17 25.26 -1.16
C ILE A 124 -14.79 26.76 -1.15
N ASP A 125 -13.50 27.08 -1.10
CA ASP A 125 -12.91 28.42 -1.19
C ASP A 125 -12.18 28.68 -2.53
N GLY A 126 -12.31 27.78 -3.51
CA GLY A 126 -11.64 27.86 -4.80
C GLY A 126 -10.16 27.48 -4.76
N ARG A 127 -9.62 27.02 -3.62
CA ARG A 127 -8.24 26.52 -3.53
C ARG A 127 -8.25 25.01 -3.76
N ALA A 128 -7.56 24.56 -4.81
CA ALA A 128 -7.24 23.14 -4.91
C ALA A 128 -6.53 22.68 -3.64
N GLU A 129 -6.81 21.46 -3.18
CA GLU A 129 -5.90 20.77 -2.26
C GLU A 129 -4.48 20.88 -2.83
N GLY A 130 -3.47 21.06 -1.95
CA GLY A 130 -2.10 21.34 -2.37
C GLY A 130 -1.55 20.33 -3.39
N PRO A 131 -0.39 20.60 -4.00
CA PRO A 131 0.15 19.73 -5.05
C PRO A 131 0.28 18.28 -4.57
N MET A 132 -0.27 17.34 -5.36
CA MET A 132 -0.22 15.89 -5.10
C MET A 132 0.69 15.21 -6.11
N SER A 133 1.66 14.42 -5.64
CA SER A 133 2.62 13.72 -6.49
C SER A 133 1.96 12.78 -7.48
N GLU A 134 0.92 12.06 -7.05
CA GLU A 134 0.21 11.07 -7.86
C GLU A 134 -0.54 11.74 -9.00
N ALA A 135 -1.27 12.82 -8.69
CA ALA A 135 -2.03 13.55 -9.69
C ALA A 135 -1.12 14.20 -10.74
N ALA A 136 -0.01 14.80 -10.29
CA ALA A 136 1.00 15.35 -11.20
C ALA A 136 1.66 14.27 -12.07
N THR A 137 1.94 13.09 -11.51
CA THR A 137 2.54 11.97 -12.25
C THR A 137 1.58 11.41 -13.30
N ILE A 138 0.30 11.24 -12.94
CA ILE A 138 -0.75 10.79 -13.87
C ILE A 138 -0.95 11.81 -14.99
N GLU A 139 -1.06 13.11 -14.65
CA GLU A 139 -1.20 14.18 -15.63
C GLU A 139 0.02 14.24 -16.56
N TYR A 140 1.24 14.11 -16.04
CA TYR A 140 2.44 14.10 -16.86
C TYR A 140 2.47 12.90 -17.83
N ALA A 141 2.15 11.70 -17.36
CA ALA A 141 2.10 10.51 -18.20
C ALA A 141 1.11 10.68 -19.36
N VAL A 142 -0.09 11.19 -19.05
CA VAL A 142 -1.20 11.27 -20.00
C VAL A 142 -1.09 12.49 -20.93
N CYS A 143 -0.79 13.67 -20.39
CA CYS A 143 -0.79 14.92 -21.13
C CYS A 143 0.56 15.27 -21.76
N VAL A 144 1.67 14.88 -21.13
CA VAL A 144 3.02 15.22 -21.61
C VAL A 144 3.65 14.04 -22.37
N LEU A 145 3.63 12.85 -21.80
CA LEU A 145 4.22 11.66 -22.43
C LEU A 145 3.28 10.97 -23.43
N GLY A 146 1.97 11.26 -23.37
CA GLY A 146 0.99 10.71 -24.30
C GLY A 146 0.82 9.19 -24.21
N VAL A 147 1.00 8.61 -23.01
CA VAL A 147 0.76 7.17 -22.82
C VAL A 147 -0.66 6.81 -23.22
N ARG A 148 -0.82 5.63 -23.84
CA ARG A 148 -2.12 5.13 -24.30
C ARG A 148 -2.69 4.05 -23.40
N ASP A 149 -1.90 3.59 -22.43
CA ASP A 149 -2.27 2.53 -21.51
C ASP A 149 -1.93 2.95 -20.08
N ILE A 150 -2.87 2.76 -19.17
CA ILE A 150 -2.62 2.83 -17.73
C ILE A 150 -2.93 1.47 -17.14
N VAL A 151 -1.91 0.83 -16.56
CA VAL A 151 -2.06 -0.44 -15.83
C VAL A 151 -2.09 -0.14 -14.34
N VAL A 152 -3.18 -0.51 -13.67
CA VAL A 152 -3.23 -0.59 -12.21
C VAL A 152 -3.00 -2.03 -11.81
N CYS A 153 -1.86 -2.31 -11.17
CA CYS A 153 -1.48 -3.64 -10.75
C CYS A 153 -1.42 -3.75 -9.22
N GLY A 154 -2.38 -4.47 -8.65
CA GLY A 154 -2.34 -4.92 -7.26
C GLY A 154 -1.55 -6.23 -7.13
N HIS A 155 -1.27 -6.65 -5.89
CA HIS A 155 -0.53 -7.90 -5.68
C HIS A 155 -1.00 -8.68 -4.45
N SER A 156 -0.77 -9.99 -4.47
CA SER A 156 -1.07 -10.86 -3.35
C SER A 156 -0.23 -10.50 -2.12
N HIS A 157 -0.78 -10.74 -0.92
CA HIS A 157 -0.14 -10.42 0.36
C HIS A 157 0.23 -8.93 0.50
N CYS A 158 -0.59 -8.04 -0.04
CA CYS A 158 -0.41 -6.60 0.11
C CYS A 158 -0.64 -6.18 1.57
N GLY A 159 0.40 -5.64 2.22
CA GLY A 159 0.31 -5.20 3.61
C GLY A 159 -0.68 -4.05 3.81
N ALA A 160 -0.71 -3.09 2.90
CA ALA A 160 -1.60 -1.92 2.95
C ALA A 160 -3.08 -2.31 2.81
N VAL A 161 -3.44 -3.07 1.77
CA VAL A 161 -4.80 -3.56 1.59
C VAL A 161 -5.18 -4.54 2.70
N GLY A 162 -4.25 -5.40 3.13
CA GLY A 162 -4.44 -6.30 4.25
C GLY A 162 -4.80 -5.58 5.55
N ALA A 163 -4.10 -4.48 5.88
CA ALA A 163 -4.39 -3.67 7.06
C ALA A 163 -5.80 -3.09 7.04
N LEU A 164 -6.30 -2.68 5.86
CA LEU A 164 -7.66 -2.17 5.69
C LEU A 164 -8.73 -3.24 5.98
N VAL A 165 -8.63 -4.41 5.34
CA VAL A 165 -9.66 -5.47 5.47
C VAL A 165 -9.56 -6.26 6.79
N ARG A 166 -8.42 -6.19 7.47
CA ARG A 166 -8.24 -6.73 8.83
C ARG A 166 -8.55 -5.71 9.92
N ARG A 167 -8.81 -4.45 9.56
CA ARG A 167 -9.10 -3.35 10.48
C ARG A 167 -7.98 -3.18 11.52
N GLU A 168 -6.73 -3.22 11.05
CA GLU A 168 -5.56 -3.05 11.90
C GLU A 168 -5.51 -1.62 12.48
N ASP A 169 -4.98 -1.47 13.70
CA ASP A 169 -4.77 -0.16 14.31
C ASP A 169 -3.56 0.55 13.66
N LEU A 170 -3.84 1.59 12.88
CA LEU A 170 -2.85 2.40 12.18
C LEU A 170 -2.50 3.70 12.92
N SER A 171 -2.90 3.85 14.20
CA SER A 171 -2.62 5.05 15.00
C SER A 171 -1.13 5.38 15.13
N ALA A 172 -0.26 4.38 15.09
CA ALA A 172 1.20 4.54 15.13
C ALA A 172 1.80 5.06 13.81
N VAL A 173 1.05 5.02 12.70
CA VAL A 173 1.48 5.44 11.36
C VAL A 173 0.43 6.37 10.73
N PRO A 174 0.20 7.56 11.31
CA PRO A 174 -0.92 8.43 10.92
C PRO A 174 -0.91 8.81 9.43
N ALA A 175 0.26 9.06 8.83
CA ALA A 175 0.35 9.33 7.40
C ALA A 175 -0.12 8.14 6.53
N VAL A 176 0.16 6.90 6.96
CA VAL A 176 -0.29 5.69 6.26
C VAL A 176 -1.79 5.50 6.47
N ARG A 177 -2.31 5.72 7.69
CA ARG A 177 -3.74 5.69 7.95
C ARG A 177 -4.48 6.65 7.02
N ASP A 178 -4.09 7.93 7.04
CA ASP A 178 -4.74 8.98 6.26
C ASP A 178 -4.60 8.69 4.76
N TRP A 179 -3.44 8.18 4.30
CA TRP A 179 -3.25 7.71 2.92
C TRP A 179 -4.22 6.59 2.53
N LEU A 180 -4.35 5.57 3.39
CA LEU A 180 -5.25 4.44 3.13
C LEU A 180 -6.72 4.80 3.30
N GLU A 181 -7.08 5.88 4.00
CA GLU A 181 -8.44 6.40 3.99
C GLU A 181 -8.86 6.85 2.58
N HIS A 182 -7.92 7.39 1.79
CA HIS A 182 -8.13 7.73 0.39
C HIS A 182 -8.14 6.50 -0.55
N SER A 183 -7.83 5.29 -0.06
CA SER A 183 -7.72 4.07 -0.89
C SER A 183 -9.03 3.59 -1.48
N VAL A 184 -10.17 3.82 -0.83
CA VAL A 184 -11.53 3.49 -1.32
C VAL A 184 -12.53 4.48 -0.71
N GLY A 185 -13.59 4.83 -1.43
CA GLY A 185 -14.66 5.67 -0.89
C GLY A 185 -15.26 5.06 0.39
N PRO A 186 -15.95 5.86 1.22
CA PRO A 186 -16.59 5.36 2.44
C PRO A 186 -17.58 4.21 2.17
N ASP A 187 -18.25 4.22 1.02
CA ASP A 187 -19.25 3.22 0.62
C ASP A 187 -18.69 2.07 -0.23
N ALA A 188 -17.37 2.01 -0.42
CA ALA A 188 -16.79 1.00 -1.29
C ALA A 188 -16.94 -0.41 -0.71
N ALA A 189 -17.32 -1.37 -1.57
CA ALA A 189 -17.48 -2.78 -1.22
C ALA A 189 -16.25 -3.35 -0.48
N LEU A 190 -15.04 -2.87 -0.83
CA LEU A 190 -13.80 -3.23 -0.14
C LEU A 190 -13.86 -3.06 1.39
N ARG A 191 -14.54 -2.04 1.92
CA ARG A 191 -14.64 -1.79 3.37
C ARG A 191 -15.54 -2.80 4.10
N SER A 192 -16.42 -3.47 3.36
CA SER A 192 -17.28 -4.55 3.86
C SER A 192 -16.63 -5.93 3.72
N LEU A 193 -15.59 -6.07 2.89
CA LEU A 193 -14.84 -7.31 2.79
C LEU A 193 -14.06 -7.58 4.08
N ALA A 194 -13.98 -8.86 4.44
CA ALA A 194 -13.13 -9.35 5.50
C ALA A 194 -12.02 -10.20 4.89
N ALA A 195 -10.82 -10.15 5.48
CA ALA A 195 -9.74 -11.04 5.06
C ALA A 195 -10.11 -12.50 5.34
N THR A 196 -10.37 -13.27 4.29
CA THR A 196 -10.66 -14.72 4.36
C THR A 196 -9.39 -15.57 4.20
N SER A 197 -8.31 -14.98 3.70
CA SER A 197 -7.01 -15.60 3.44
C SER A 197 -5.84 -14.65 3.78
N PRO A 198 -4.62 -15.18 3.99
CA PRO A 198 -3.42 -14.34 4.15
C PRO A 198 -3.07 -13.52 2.91
N ASP A 199 -3.37 -14.03 1.71
CA ASP A 199 -3.05 -13.40 0.43
C ASP A 199 -3.94 -12.20 0.09
N VAL A 200 -5.09 -12.06 0.77
CA VAL A 200 -6.09 -11.01 0.58
C VAL A 200 -6.48 -10.77 -0.88
N ALA A 201 -6.49 -11.84 -1.70
CA ALA A 201 -6.66 -11.76 -3.15
C ALA A 201 -7.93 -10.99 -3.57
N GLU A 202 -9.09 -11.38 -3.02
CA GLU A 202 -10.38 -10.76 -3.31
C GLU A 202 -10.39 -9.26 -2.97
N ALA A 203 -9.85 -8.91 -1.80
CA ALA A 203 -9.74 -7.52 -1.37
C ALA A 203 -8.82 -6.70 -2.29
N VAL A 204 -7.68 -7.26 -2.70
CA VAL A 204 -6.75 -6.59 -3.61
C VAL A 204 -7.39 -6.41 -4.99
N GLN A 205 -8.08 -7.42 -5.52
CA GLN A 205 -8.78 -7.33 -6.80
C GLN A 205 -9.86 -6.24 -6.78
N ALA A 206 -10.73 -6.23 -5.75
CA ALA A 206 -11.72 -5.18 -5.57
C ALA A 206 -11.07 -3.78 -5.39
N HIS A 207 -9.94 -3.72 -4.67
CA HIS A 207 -9.17 -2.49 -4.50
C HIS A 207 -8.63 -1.94 -5.83
N VAL A 208 -8.07 -2.81 -6.69
CA VAL A 208 -7.57 -2.45 -8.03
C VAL A 208 -8.69 -1.88 -8.89
N LEU A 209 -9.86 -2.51 -8.90
CA LEU A 209 -11.02 -2.02 -9.66
C LEU A 209 -11.48 -0.65 -9.16
N ALA A 210 -11.50 -0.43 -7.85
CA ALA A 210 -11.78 0.89 -7.27
C ALA A 210 -10.74 1.96 -7.65
N GLN A 211 -9.46 1.59 -7.85
CA GLN A 211 -8.44 2.54 -8.30
C GLN A 211 -8.58 2.85 -9.79
N VAL A 212 -8.94 1.86 -10.61
CA VAL A 212 -9.28 2.07 -12.02
C VAL A 212 -10.46 3.02 -12.15
N GLU A 213 -11.50 2.85 -11.34
CA GLU A 213 -12.64 3.76 -11.34
C GLU A 213 -12.25 5.18 -10.93
N ARG A 214 -11.37 5.33 -9.93
CA ARG A 214 -10.86 6.66 -9.56
C ARG A 214 -10.13 7.39 -10.67
N LEU A 215 -9.35 6.67 -11.47
CA LEU A 215 -8.66 7.26 -12.61
C LEU A 215 -9.64 7.92 -13.59
N ARG A 216 -10.89 7.41 -13.72
CA ARG A 216 -11.94 8.05 -14.53
C ARG A 216 -12.43 9.40 -13.98
N GLY A 217 -12.10 9.73 -12.73
CA GLY A 217 -12.35 11.04 -12.14
C GLY A 217 -11.40 12.13 -12.64
N TYR A 218 -10.20 11.75 -13.11
CA TYR A 218 -9.18 12.68 -13.59
C TYR A 218 -9.58 13.24 -14.97
N PRO A 219 -9.65 14.56 -15.18
CA PRO A 219 -10.10 15.13 -16.45
C PRO A 219 -9.34 14.60 -17.68
N CYS A 220 -8.01 14.58 -17.63
CA CYS A 220 -7.18 14.12 -18.74
C CYS A 220 -7.33 12.64 -19.08
N VAL A 221 -7.68 11.81 -18.09
CA VAL A 221 -7.96 10.38 -18.27
C VAL A 221 -9.37 10.20 -18.79
N ARG A 222 -10.36 10.85 -18.16
CA ARG A 222 -11.78 10.76 -18.55
C ARG A 222 -11.97 11.09 -20.02
N GLU A 223 -11.39 12.19 -20.48
CA GLU A 223 -11.49 12.64 -21.87
C GLU A 223 -10.93 11.61 -22.85
N ARG A 224 -9.72 11.10 -22.59
CA ARG A 224 -9.05 10.12 -23.46
C ARG A 224 -9.62 8.71 -23.40
N VAL A 225 -10.26 8.35 -22.30
CA VAL A 225 -11.00 7.08 -22.24
C VAL A 225 -12.30 7.21 -23.05
N ALA A 226 -12.97 8.37 -23.00
CA ALA A 226 -14.21 8.62 -23.74
C ALA A 226 -14.01 8.63 -25.27
N ASP A 227 -12.85 9.07 -25.76
CA ASP A 227 -12.51 9.06 -27.19
C ASP A 227 -11.74 7.80 -27.65
N ASN A 228 -11.50 6.85 -26.74
CA ASN A 228 -10.75 5.60 -26.95
C ASN A 228 -9.25 5.79 -27.25
N SER A 229 -8.64 6.95 -26.93
CA SER A 229 -7.20 7.16 -27.05
C SER A 229 -6.40 6.66 -25.83
N LEU A 230 -7.07 6.24 -24.75
CA LEU A 230 -6.47 5.72 -23.52
C LEU A 230 -7.25 4.51 -22.99
N THR A 231 -6.53 3.43 -22.69
CA THR A 231 -7.11 2.20 -22.11
C THR A 231 -6.66 2.03 -20.66
N LEU A 232 -7.60 1.66 -19.78
CA LEU A 232 -7.33 1.34 -18.38
C LEU A 232 -7.33 -0.18 -18.17
N HIS A 233 -6.29 -0.72 -17.55
CA HIS A 233 -6.12 -2.14 -17.28
C HIS A 233 -6.07 -2.39 -15.76
N ALA A 234 -6.74 -3.45 -15.31
CA ALA A 234 -6.74 -3.89 -13.92
C ALA A 234 -6.02 -5.24 -13.82
N TRP A 235 -4.83 -5.25 -13.23
CA TRP A 235 -3.99 -6.44 -13.08
C TRP A 235 -3.86 -6.86 -11.62
N TYR A 236 -3.64 -8.16 -11.42
CA TYR A 236 -3.35 -8.77 -10.13
C TYR A 236 -2.14 -9.69 -10.27
N TYR A 237 -1.09 -9.41 -9.48
CA TYR A 237 0.17 -10.15 -9.47
C TYR A 237 0.32 -11.03 -8.23
N GLU A 238 0.59 -12.31 -8.42
CA GLU A 238 0.88 -13.23 -7.33
C GLU A 238 2.37 -13.29 -7.02
N VAL A 239 2.78 -12.63 -5.93
CA VAL A 239 4.21 -12.41 -5.59
C VAL A 239 5.04 -13.68 -5.40
N HIS A 240 4.41 -14.84 -5.16
CA HIS A 240 5.11 -16.09 -4.87
C HIS A 240 5.16 -17.06 -6.06
N THR A 241 4.25 -16.93 -7.03
CA THR A 241 4.19 -17.78 -8.23
C THR A 241 4.69 -17.06 -9.48
N GLY A 242 4.63 -15.73 -9.49
CA GLY A 242 4.92 -14.93 -10.67
C GLY A 242 3.72 -14.74 -11.59
N THR A 243 2.58 -15.39 -11.32
CA THR A 243 1.38 -15.32 -12.18
C THR A 243 0.78 -13.91 -12.17
N VAL A 244 0.37 -13.45 -13.35
CA VAL A 244 -0.38 -12.21 -13.53
C VAL A 244 -1.76 -12.56 -14.09
N SER A 245 -2.79 -11.96 -13.52
CA SER A 245 -4.16 -12.03 -14.03
C SER A 245 -4.68 -10.64 -14.35
N THR A 246 -5.61 -10.54 -15.29
CA THR A 246 -6.28 -9.30 -15.68
C THR A 246 -7.80 -9.41 -15.51
N HIS A 247 -8.41 -8.31 -15.11
CA HIS A 247 -9.86 -8.18 -15.12
C HIS A 247 -10.37 -8.00 -16.54
N ARG A 248 -11.35 -8.82 -16.92
CA ARG A 248 -12.12 -8.64 -18.15
C ARG A 248 -13.58 -8.39 -17.77
N PRO A 249 -14.21 -7.29 -18.23
CA PRO A 249 -15.64 -7.08 -18.00
C PRO A 249 -16.41 -8.28 -18.55
N SER A 250 -17.24 -8.93 -17.72
CA SER A 250 -18.09 -10.02 -18.18
C SER A 250 -19.49 -9.51 -18.49
N ASP A 251 -20.10 -10.06 -19.54
CA ASP A 251 -21.50 -9.79 -19.89
C ASP A 251 -22.48 -10.33 -18.83
N THR A 252 -22.02 -11.18 -17.91
CA THR A 252 -22.83 -11.81 -16.87
C THR A 252 -22.85 -11.04 -15.54
N GLY A 253 -22.14 -9.91 -15.44
CA GLY A 253 -22.11 -9.07 -14.24
C GLY A 253 -21.26 -9.63 -13.08
N GLN A 254 -20.56 -10.75 -13.28
CA GLN A 254 -19.52 -11.22 -12.36
C GLN A 254 -18.15 -10.72 -12.84
N GLU A 255 -17.58 -9.77 -12.10
CA GLU A 255 -16.19 -9.35 -12.28
C GLU A 255 -15.28 -10.55 -12.01
N SER A 256 -14.47 -10.94 -12.98
CA SER A 256 -13.52 -12.04 -12.81
C SER A 256 -12.15 -11.68 -13.33
N PHE A 257 -11.13 -12.00 -12.53
CA PHE A 257 -9.74 -11.98 -12.94
C PHE A 257 -9.41 -13.31 -13.61
N SER A 258 -8.78 -13.25 -14.77
CA SER A 258 -8.32 -14.41 -15.54
C SER A 258 -6.84 -14.26 -15.86
N PRO A 259 -6.07 -15.36 -16.04
CA PRO A 259 -4.66 -15.26 -16.44
C PRO A 259 -4.46 -14.29 -17.61
N LEU A 260 -3.40 -13.48 -17.52
CA LEU A 260 -3.03 -12.49 -18.54
C LEU A 260 -2.61 -13.16 -19.84
#